data_AF-A0A7S0L1T5-F1
#
_entry.id   AF-A0A7S0L1T5-F1
#
_cell.length_a   1.000
_cell.length_b   1.000
_cell.length_c   1.000
_cell.angle_alpha   90.00
_cell.angle_beta   90.00
_cell.angle_gamma   90.00
#
_symmetry.space_group_name_H-M   'P 1'
#
loop_
_entity.id
_entity.type
_entity.pdbx_description
1 polymer ?
#
loop_
_entity_poly.entity_id
_entity_poly.type
_entity_poly.pdbx_seq_one_letter_code
_entity_poly.pdbx_strand_id
1 'polypeptide(L)'
;EQIPGLVEILGDEEIAKRVVKAAKSSMGMDTSEQDMLNIIIFTDRMISLALYRKQLYSYLEEKMSTVAPNLSALIGETVAARLIQKAGSLTSLAKCPASTVQILGAEKALFR
;
A
#
# COMPACT_ATOMS: atom_id res chain seq x y z
N GLU A 1 -3.45 17.58 -27.80
CA GLU A 1 -3.46 17.68 -26.32
C GLU A 1 -4.14 16.44 -25.76
N GLN A 2 -3.43 15.61 -24.96
CA GLN A 2 -3.95 14.34 -24.41
C GLN A 2 -4.86 14.57 -23.19
N ILE A 3 -5.80 15.52 -23.28
CA ILE A 3 -6.75 15.83 -22.22
C ILE A 3 -7.61 14.60 -21.85
N PRO A 4 -8.09 13.76 -22.80
CA PRO A 4 -8.96 12.63 -22.46
C PRO A 4 -8.32 11.62 -21.49
N GLY A 5 -7.04 11.27 -21.69
CA GLY A 5 -6.34 10.32 -20.82
C GLY A 5 -6.04 10.87 -19.42
N LEU A 6 -5.84 12.18 -19.29
CA LEU A 6 -5.66 12.82 -18.00
C LEU A 6 -6.95 12.86 -17.18
N VAL A 7 -8.10 13.05 -17.83
CA VAL A 7 -9.41 13.03 -17.17
C VAL A 7 -9.72 11.64 -16.63
N GLU A 8 -9.36 10.58 -17.35
CA GLU A 8 -9.54 9.20 -16.89
C GLU A 8 -8.73 8.89 -15.63
N ILE A 9 -7.50 9.40 -15.53
CA ILE A 9 -6.62 9.18 -14.37
C ILE A 9 -7.01 10.06 -13.18
N LEU A 10 -7.36 11.33 -13.42
CA LEU A 10 -7.61 12.33 -12.36
C LEU A 10 -9.07 12.34 -11.88
N GLY A 11 -9.99 11.80 -12.67
CA GLY A 11 -11.43 11.74 -12.36
C GLY A 11 -12.18 13.07 -12.45
N ASP A 12 -11.49 14.17 -12.80
CA ASP A 12 -12.08 15.51 -12.90
C ASP A 12 -11.48 16.30 -14.08
N GLU A 13 -12.37 16.84 -14.92
CA GLU A 13 -12.03 17.65 -16.09
C GLU A 13 -11.41 19.01 -15.72
N GLU A 14 -11.85 19.61 -14.60
CA GLU A 14 -11.31 20.89 -14.13
C GLU A 14 -9.86 20.74 -13.65
N ILE A 15 -9.53 19.63 -12.98
CA ILE A 15 -8.17 19.34 -12.54
C ILE A 15 -7.26 19.08 -13.74
N ALA A 16 -7.72 18.31 -14.74
CA ALA A 16 -6.95 18.06 -15.96
C ALA A 16 -6.60 19.36 -16.70
N LYS A 17 -7.58 20.29 -16.84
CA LYS A 17 -7.35 21.61 -17.44
C LYS A 17 -6.35 22.44 -16.64
N ARG A 18 -6.40 22.40 -15.31
CA ARG A 18 -5.42 23.08 -14.44
C ARG A 18 -4.01 22.52 -14.61
N VAL A 19 -3.85 21.20 -14.71
CA VAL A 19 -2.55 20.57 -14.94
C VAL A 19 -1.95 21.00 -16.28
N VAL A 20 -2.74 21.01 -17.35
CA VAL A 20 -2.26 21.46 -18.67
C VAL A 20 -1.89 22.95 -18.64
N LYS A 21 -2.69 23.78 -17.98
CA LYS A 21 -2.38 25.20 -17.82
C LYS A 21 -1.09 25.41 -17.02
N ALA A 22 -0.91 24.68 -15.93
CA ALA A 22 0.29 24.72 -15.10
C ALA A 22 1.53 24.26 -15.86
N ALA A 23 1.41 23.21 -16.68
CA ALA A 23 2.50 22.74 -17.54
C ALA A 23 2.95 23.82 -18.54
N LYS A 24 2.00 24.53 -19.17
CA LYS A 24 2.28 25.62 -20.12
C LYS A 24 2.86 26.88 -19.45
N SER A 25 2.44 27.18 -18.23
CA SER A 25 2.95 28.32 -17.47
C SER A 25 4.15 27.98 -16.58
N SER A 26 4.68 26.76 -16.67
CA SER A 26 5.76 26.28 -15.80
C SER A 26 7.06 26.98 -16.16
N MET A 27 7.67 27.64 -15.17
CA MET A 27 9.03 28.19 -15.26
C MET A 27 10.09 27.15 -14.87
N GLY A 28 9.81 25.87 -15.11
CA GLY A 28 10.68 24.76 -14.75
C GLY A 28 12.03 24.78 -15.48
N MET A 29 12.78 23.68 -15.35
CA MET A 29 14.03 23.47 -16.08
C MET A 29 13.84 22.31 -17.06
N ASP A 30 14.39 22.48 -18.27
CA ASP A 30 14.37 21.42 -19.28
C ASP A 30 15.18 20.21 -18.79
N THR A 31 14.50 19.07 -18.70
CA THR A 31 15.11 17.79 -18.35
C THR A 31 15.84 17.21 -19.56
N SER A 32 17.03 16.67 -19.34
CA SER A 32 17.77 15.96 -20.40
C SER A 32 17.01 14.70 -20.84
N GLU A 33 17.24 14.25 -22.07
CA GLU A 33 16.63 13.00 -22.57
C GLU A 33 16.99 11.80 -21.71
N GLN A 34 18.23 11.76 -21.18
CA GLN A 34 18.69 10.70 -20.30
C GLN A 34 17.96 10.71 -18.96
N ASP A 35 17.74 11.88 -18.38
CA ASP A 35 17.00 12.02 -17.12
C ASP A 35 15.54 11.65 -17.29
N MET A 36 14.91 12.06 -18.39
CA MET A 36 13.53 11.69 -18.70
C MET A 36 13.37 10.17 -18.85
N LEU A 37 14.30 9.50 -19.53
CA LEU A 37 14.28 8.03 -19.63
C LEU A 37 14.37 7.38 -18.24
N ASN A 38 15.27 7.86 -17.38
CA ASN A 38 15.41 7.34 -16.02
C ASN A 38 14.15 7.56 -15.18
N ILE A 39 13.53 8.74 -15.27
CA ILE A 39 12.28 9.06 -14.59
C ILE A 39 11.15 8.11 -15.04
N ILE A 40 11.01 7.87 -16.34
CA ILE A 40 9.99 6.98 -16.88
C ILE A 40 10.21 5.55 -16.35
N ILE A 41 11.43 5.02 -16.46
CA ILE A 41 11.76 3.66 -15.98
C ILE A 41 11.49 3.53 -14.47
N PHE A 42 11.83 4.55 -13.68
CA PHE A 42 11.58 4.55 -12.25
C PHE A 42 10.08 4.55 -11.94
N THR A 43 9.31 5.35 -12.67
CA THR A 43 7.86 5.45 -12.51
C THR A 43 7.17 4.13 -12.85
N ASP A 44 7.59 3.44 -13.91
CA ASP A 44 7.07 2.12 -14.27
C ASP A 44 7.36 1.07 -13.19
N ARG A 45 8.56 1.11 -12.59
CA ARG A 45 8.89 0.24 -11.46
C ARG A 45 8.04 0.55 -10.24
N MET A 46 7.76 1.82 -9.96
CA MET A 46 6.88 2.21 -8.87
C MET A 46 5.45 1.69 -9.09
N ILE A 47 4.92 1.81 -10.31
CA ILE A 47 3.58 1.31 -10.66
C ILE A 47 3.52 -0.21 -10.50
N SER A 48 4.52 -0.95 -11.00
CA SER A 48 4.55 -2.42 -10.86
C SER A 48 4.60 -2.87 -9.40
N LEU A 49 5.35 -2.18 -8.53
CA LEU A 49 5.36 -2.43 -7.08
C LEU A 49 4.00 -2.13 -6.43
N ALA A 50 3.33 -1.05 -6.84
CA ALA A 50 2.01 -0.70 -6.34
C ALA A 50 0.96 -1.76 -6.72
N LEU A 51 1.01 -2.28 -7.95
CA LEU A 51 0.15 -3.37 -8.40
C LEU A 51 0.46 -4.67 -7.65
N TYR A 52 1.74 -5.01 -7.50
CA TYR A 52 2.16 -6.19 -6.76
C TYR A 52 1.72 -6.15 -5.30
N ARG A 53 1.77 -4.97 -4.66
CA ARG A 53 1.22 -4.77 -3.31
C ARG A 53 -0.28 -5.06 -3.23
N LYS A 54 -1.07 -4.65 -4.23
CA LYS A 54 -2.51 -4.97 -4.29
C LYS A 54 -2.73 -6.48 -4.42
N GLN A 55 -1.96 -7.14 -5.30
CA GLN A 55 -2.03 -8.60 -5.47
C GLN A 55 -1.69 -9.35 -4.16
N LEU A 56 -0.65 -8.92 -3.45
CA LEU A 56 -0.29 -9.51 -2.16
C LEU A 56 -1.37 -9.29 -1.09
N TYR A 57 -2.06 -8.16 -1.11
CA TYR A 57 -3.18 -7.90 -0.20
C TYR A 57 -4.34 -8.87 -0.47
N SER A 58 -4.76 -9.02 -1.72
CA SER A 58 -5.82 -9.98 -2.08
C SER A 58 -5.42 -11.42 -1.76
N TYR A 59 -4.16 -11.79 -1.99
CA TYR A 59 -3.65 -13.10 -1.60
C TYR A 59 -3.71 -13.31 -0.07
N LEU A 60 -3.35 -12.29 0.71
CA LEU A 60 -3.42 -12.35 2.17
C LEU A 60 -4.87 -12.53 2.65
N GLU A 61 -5.82 -11.83 2.05
CA GLU A 61 -7.24 -11.92 2.37
C GLU A 61 -7.79 -13.34 2.15
N GLU A 62 -7.53 -13.93 0.96
CA GLU A 62 -7.93 -15.30 0.63
C GLU A 62 -7.33 -16.33 1.59
N LYS A 63 -6.02 -16.21 1.86
CA LYS A 63 -5.33 -17.12 2.79
C LYS A 63 -5.82 -16.96 4.20
N MET A 64 -6.09 -15.74 4.66
CA MET A 64 -6.54 -15.55 6.02
C MET A 64 -7.98 -16.00 6.25
N SER A 65 -8.84 -15.88 5.24
CA SER A 65 -10.19 -16.48 5.27
C SER A 65 -10.15 -18.00 5.41
N THR A 66 -9.11 -18.66 4.88
CA THR A 66 -8.96 -20.12 4.97
C THR A 66 -8.30 -20.55 6.29
N VAL A 67 -7.27 -19.83 6.73
CA VAL A 67 -6.40 -20.25 7.86
C VAL A 67 -6.93 -19.80 9.22
N ALA A 68 -7.41 -18.56 9.35
CA ALA A 68 -7.93 -18.03 10.62
C ALA A 68 -9.12 -17.08 10.41
N PRO A 69 -10.27 -17.59 9.91
CA PRO A 69 -11.44 -16.77 9.60
C PRO A 69 -11.99 -16.02 10.82
N ASN A 70 -11.98 -16.66 12.00
CA ASN A 70 -12.49 -16.04 13.23
C ASN A 70 -11.62 -14.87 13.70
N LEU A 71 -10.29 -14.97 13.55
CA LEU A 71 -9.38 -13.91 13.94
C LEU A 71 -9.50 -12.72 12.98
N SER A 72 -9.57 -13.00 11.68
CA SER A 72 -9.80 -11.98 10.65
C SER A 72 -11.13 -11.26 10.85
N ALA A 73 -12.21 -11.98 11.15
CA ALA A 73 -13.52 -11.37 11.41
C ALA A 73 -13.53 -10.45 12.64
N LEU A 74 -12.69 -10.71 13.64
CA LEU A 74 -12.65 -9.93 14.88
C LEU A 74 -11.84 -8.63 14.77
N ILE A 75 -10.67 -8.67 14.11
CA ILE A 75 -9.70 -7.56 14.12
C ILE A 75 -9.21 -7.14 12.72
N GLY A 76 -9.70 -7.79 11.67
CA GLY A 76 -9.26 -7.59 10.29
C GLY A 76 -8.04 -8.45 9.91
N GLU A 77 -7.92 -8.76 8.63
CA GLU A 77 -6.94 -9.69 8.06
C GLU A 77 -5.51 -9.20 8.26
N THR A 78 -5.28 -7.89 8.07
CA THR A 78 -3.94 -7.31 8.16
C THR A 78 -3.40 -7.30 9.59
N VAL A 79 -4.26 -7.00 10.57
CA VAL A 79 -3.88 -6.97 11.99
C VAL A 79 -3.73 -8.40 12.50
N ALA A 80 -4.65 -9.30 12.13
CA ALA A 80 -4.57 -10.73 12.44
C ALA A 80 -3.26 -11.35 11.94
N ALA A 81 -2.91 -11.13 10.66
CA ALA A 81 -1.69 -11.65 10.08
C ALA A 81 -0.43 -11.12 10.78
N ARG A 82 -0.39 -9.82 11.14
CA ARG A 82 0.72 -9.24 11.92
C ARG A 82 0.83 -9.85 13.31
N LEU A 83 -0.30 -10.13 13.95
CA LEU A 83 -0.34 -10.70 15.30
C LEU A 83 0.17 -12.15 15.29
N ILE A 84 -0.22 -12.93 14.28
CA ILE A 84 0.33 -14.28 14.04
C ILE A 84 1.84 -14.21 13.75
N GLN A 85 2.29 -13.28 12.89
CA GLN A 85 3.70 -13.08 12.58
C GLN A 85 4.51 -12.74 13.84
N LYS A 86 4.00 -11.84 14.69
CA LYS A 86 4.66 -11.41 15.93
C LYS A 86 4.74 -12.54 16.95
N ALA A 87 3.74 -13.43 17.00
CA ALA A 87 3.77 -14.65 17.80
C ALA A 87 4.65 -15.76 17.19
N GLY A 88 5.07 -15.62 15.93
CA GLY A 88 5.92 -16.57 15.18
C GLY A 88 5.15 -17.71 14.50
N SER A 89 3.99 -18.13 15.03
CA SER A 89 3.08 -19.07 14.36
C SER A 89 1.68 -18.99 14.96
N LEU A 90 0.68 -19.55 14.27
CA LEU A 90 -0.69 -19.63 14.79
C LEU A 90 -0.77 -20.53 16.04
N THR A 91 -0.01 -21.61 16.09
CA THR A 91 0.07 -22.50 17.25
C THR A 91 0.71 -21.82 18.45
N SER A 92 1.77 -21.03 18.23
CA SER A 92 2.40 -20.23 19.27
C SER A 92 1.41 -19.20 19.81
N LEU A 93 0.68 -18.52 18.91
CA LEU A 93 -0.35 -17.56 19.29
C LEU A 93 -1.46 -18.20 20.14
N ALA A 94 -1.93 -19.38 19.77
CA ALA A 94 -2.96 -20.11 20.54
C ALA A 94 -2.48 -20.53 21.94
N LYS A 95 -1.18 -20.72 22.14
CA LYS A 95 -0.57 -21.04 23.44
C LYS A 95 -0.26 -19.81 24.28
N CYS A 96 -0.19 -18.62 23.68
CA CYS A 96 0.08 -17.40 24.42
C CYS A 96 -1.08 -17.08 25.38
N PRO A 97 -0.81 -16.79 26.66
CA PRO A 97 -1.84 -16.29 27.55
C PRO A 97 -2.29 -14.89 27.14
N ALA A 98 -3.49 -14.49 27.57
CA ALA A 98 -4.06 -13.19 27.21
C ALA A 98 -3.15 -12.01 27.57
N SER A 99 -2.43 -12.08 28.69
CA SER A 99 -1.46 -11.06 29.11
C SER A 99 -0.30 -10.90 28.13
N THR A 100 0.20 -12.00 27.54
CA THR A 100 1.23 -11.93 26.49
C THR A 100 0.66 -11.30 25.23
N VAL A 101 -0.56 -11.68 24.81
CA VAL A 101 -1.21 -11.09 23.62
C VAL A 101 -1.42 -9.58 23.77
N GLN A 102 -1.79 -9.11 24.97
CA GLN A 102 -1.91 -7.68 25.28
C GLN A 102 -0.60 -6.93 25.03
N ILE A 103 0.54 -7.52 25.42
CA ILE A 103 1.85 -6.90 25.25
C ILE A 103 2.29 -6.96 23.78
N LEU A 104 1.97 -8.02 23.01
CA LEU A 104 2.32 -8.12 21.58
C LEU A 104 1.77 -6.94 20.74
N GLY A 105 0.63 -6.37 21.14
CA GLY A 105 0.05 -5.18 20.51
C GLY A 105 0.58 -3.85 21.04
N ALA A 106 1.09 -3.81 22.28
CA ALA A 106 1.43 -2.58 23.00
C ALA A 106 2.93 -2.36 23.22
N GLU A 107 3.79 -3.30 22.79
CA GLU A 107 5.23 -3.30 23.05
C GLU A 107 5.93 -1.98 22.67
N LYS A 108 5.59 -1.39 21.52
CA LYS A 108 6.19 -0.11 21.08
C LYS A 108 5.69 1.12 21.85
N ALA A 109 4.55 1.02 22.51
CA ALA A 109 3.98 2.11 23.31
C ALA A 109 4.39 2.03 24.78
N LEU A 110 4.64 0.82 25.31
CA LEU A 110 5.01 0.61 26.71
C LEU A 110 6.50 0.80 27.01
N PHE A 111 7.39 0.57 26.04
CA PHE A 111 8.85 0.53 26.27
C PHE A 111 9.62 1.66 25.58
N ARG A 112 9.08 2.89 25.63
CA ARG A 112 9.78 4.10 25.15
C ARG A 112 10.55 4.81 26.25
#